data_AF-A0A926CSZ9-F1
#
_entry.id   AF-A0A926CSZ9-F1
#
_cell.length_a   1.000
_cell.length_b   1.000
_cell.length_c   1.000
_cell.angle_alpha   90.00
_cell.angle_beta   90.00
_cell.angle_gamma   90.00
#
_symmetry.space_group_name_H-M   'P 1'
#
loop_
_entity.id
_entity.type
_entity.pdbx_description
1 polymer ?
#
loop_
_entity_poly.entity_id
_entity_poly.type
_entity_poly.pdbx_seq_one_letter_code
_entity_poly.pdbx_strand_id
1 'polypeptide(L)' 'HRAQRDKIGMASLLDSIPGVGPKKRKALLNAFDNSIDRIRKASIEELTTVKGVNAQLAEVIKSVL' A
#
# COMPACT_ATOMS: atom_id res chain seq x y z
N HIS A 1 -7.51 -16.60 17.38
CA HIS A 1 -6.37 -15.69 17.16
C HIS A 1 -5.42 -16.24 16.09
N ARG A 2 -5.74 -16.09 14.79
CA ARG A 2 -4.84 -16.45 13.67
C ARG A 2 -4.77 -15.32 12.63
N ALA A 3 -5.89 -14.61 12.41
CA ALA A 3 -6.01 -13.45 11.51
C ALA A 3 -5.12 -12.24 11.86
N GLN A 4 -4.54 -12.17 13.06
CA GLN A 4 -3.72 -11.04 13.47
C GLN A 4 -2.25 -11.18 13.03
N ARG A 5 -1.79 -12.40 12.69
CA ARG A 5 -0.43 -12.62 12.19
C ARG A 5 -0.28 -12.26 10.71
N ASP A 6 -1.30 -12.53 9.89
CA ASP A 6 -1.27 -12.22 8.46
C ASP A 6 -1.23 -10.70 8.21
N LYS A 7 -1.91 -9.91 9.06
CA LYS A 7 -1.88 -8.43 8.99
C LYS A 7 -0.47 -7.85 9.21
N ILE A 8 0.36 -8.48 10.03
CA ILE A 8 1.71 -7.99 10.33
C ILE A 8 2.64 -8.23 9.13
N GLY A 9 2.53 -9.38 8.46
CA GLY A 9 3.34 -9.69 7.27
C GLY A 9 2.96 -8.85 6.05
N MET A 10 1.68 -8.51 5.90
CA MET A 10 1.25 -7.66 4.78
C MET A 10 1.69 -6.21 4.98
N ALA A 11 1.61 -5.67 6.20
CA ALA A 11 2.08 -4.32 6.49
C ALA A 11 3.58 -4.16 6.18
N SER A 12 4.40 -5.17 6.48
CA SER A 12 5.83 -5.11 6.17
C SER A 12 6.16 -5.12 4.67
N LEU A 13 5.26 -5.60 3.80
CA LEU A 13 5.44 -5.53 2.35
C LEU A 13 5.32 -4.10 1.83
N LEU A 14 4.43 -3.29 2.38
CA LEU A 14 4.37 -1.85 2.04
C LEU A 14 5.61 -1.12 2.53
N ASP A 15 6.19 -1.57 3.65
CA ASP A 15 7.38 -0.98 4.26
C ASP A 15 8.66 -1.29 3.49
N SER A 16 8.72 -2.44 2.81
CA SER A 16 9.87 -2.84 2.01
C SER A 16 9.95 -2.11 0.67
N ILE A 17 8.87 -1.42 0.25
CA ILE A 17 8.84 -0.70 -1.02
C ILE A 17 9.70 0.57 -0.94
N PRO A 18 10.77 0.68 -1.76
CA PRO A 18 11.59 1.88 -1.83
C PRO A 18 10.75 3.10 -2.19
N GLY A 19 10.81 4.14 -1.36
CA GLY A 19 10.05 5.38 -1.57
C GLY A 19 8.66 5.41 -0.93
N VAL A 20 8.18 4.31 -0.33
CA VAL A 20 6.98 4.27 0.54
C VAL A 20 7.39 4.43 2.01
N GLY A 21 7.56 5.68 2.43
CA GLY A 21 7.78 6.00 3.83
C GLY A 21 6.51 5.85 4.69
N PRO A 22 6.63 5.96 6.04
CA PRO A 22 5.51 5.78 6.97
C PRO A 22 4.32 6.74 6.70
N LYS A 23 4.59 7.94 6.19
CA LYS A 23 3.54 8.90 5.79
C LYS A 23 2.72 8.40 4.60
N LYS A 24 3.37 7.91 3.54
CA LYS A 24 2.70 7.43 2.32
C LYS A 24 1.96 6.12 2.58
N ARG A 25 2.57 5.22 3.36
CA ARG A 25 1.94 4.00 3.83
C ARG A 25 0.66 4.28 4.60
N LYS A 26 0.69 5.19 5.59
CA LYS A 26 -0.51 5.56 6.35
C LYS A 26 -1.56 6.18 5.43
N ALA A 27 -1.16 7.01 4.46
CA ALA A 27 -2.09 7.58 3.48
C ALA A 27 -2.76 6.50 2.60
N LEU A 28 -1.99 5.52 2.12
CA LEU A 28 -2.49 4.38 1.34
C LEU A 28 -3.43 3.53 2.19
N LEU A 29 -3.02 3.11 3.38
CA LEU A 29 -3.87 2.34 4.28
C LEU A 29 -5.18 3.09 4.60
N ASN A 30 -5.11 4.40 4.86
CA ASN A 30 -6.31 5.20 5.11
C ASN A 30 -7.20 5.31 3.86
N ALA A 31 -6.64 5.43 2.66
CA ALA A 31 -7.40 5.52 1.41
C ALA A 31 -8.12 4.21 1.05
N PHE A 32 -7.56 3.08 1.49
CA PHE A 32 -8.04 1.73 1.13
C PHE A 32 -8.55 0.93 2.33
N ASP A 33 -9.24 1.57 3.28
CA ASP A 33 -9.91 0.96 4.45
C ASP A 33 -9.00 0.05 5.31
N ASN A 34 -7.73 0.44 5.46
CA ASN A 34 -6.68 -0.33 6.12
C ASN A 34 -6.54 -1.76 5.59
N SER A 35 -6.84 -1.96 4.30
CA SER A 35 -6.79 -3.24 3.61
C SER A 35 -5.75 -3.24 2.50
N ILE A 36 -4.75 -4.10 2.63
CA ILE A 36 -3.70 -4.25 1.62
C ILE A 36 -4.22 -4.96 0.38
N ASP A 37 -5.18 -5.88 0.53
CA ASP A 37 -5.85 -6.51 -0.60
C ASP A 37 -6.56 -5.48 -1.49
N ARG A 38 -7.11 -4.41 -0.89
CA ARG A 38 -7.68 -3.30 -1.66
C ARG A 38 -6.61 -2.51 -2.40
N ILE A 39 -5.49 -2.19 -1.75
CA ILE A 39 -4.35 -1.50 -2.38
C ILE A 39 -3.83 -2.31 -3.58
N ARG A 40 -3.70 -3.62 -3.42
CA ARG A 40 -3.26 -4.55 -4.48
C ARG A 40 -4.23 -4.60 -5.66
N LYS A 41 -5.54 -4.58 -5.39
CA LYS A 41 -6.58 -4.56 -6.42
C LYS A 41 -6.77 -3.20 -7.07
N ALA A 42 -6.33 -2.13 -6.41
CA ALA A 42 -6.49 -0.77 -6.89
C ALA A 42 -5.77 -0.56 -8.22
N SER A 43 -6.30 0.33 -9.05
CA SER A 43 -5.63 0.74 -10.28
C SER A 43 -4.47 1.70 -10.00
N ILE A 44 -3.58 1.90 -10.98
CA ILE A 44 -2.51 2.91 -10.86
C ILE A 44 -3.14 4.29 -10.61
N GLU A 45 -4.22 4.61 -11.32
CA GLU A 45 -4.95 5.87 -11.15
C GLU A 45 -5.44 6.06 -9.72
N GLU A 46 -6.09 5.05 -9.13
CA GLU A 46 -6.55 5.09 -7.75
C GLU A 46 -5.39 5.28 -6.76
N LEU A 47 -4.28 4.56 -6.96
CA LEU A 47 -3.09 4.74 -6.14
C LEU A 47 -2.51 6.16 -6.26
N THR A 48 -2.53 6.76 -7.45
CA THR A 48 -2.05 8.13 -7.67
C THR A 48 -2.97 9.21 -7.10
N THR A 49 -4.24 8.90 -6.80
CA THR A 49 -5.12 9.82 -6.05
C THR A 49 -4.62 10.05 -4.62
N VAL A 50 -3.82 9.12 -4.09
CA VAL A 50 -3.26 9.22 -2.75
C VAL A 50 -2.14 10.26 -2.74
N LYS A 51 -2.30 11.27 -1.88
CA LYS A 51 -1.34 12.37 -1.75
C LYS A 51 0.09 11.85 -1.51
N GLY A 52 0.99 12.17 -2.43
CA GLY A 52 2.41 11.78 -2.36
C GLY A 52 2.75 10.46 -3.04
N VAL A 53 1.79 9.82 -3.71
CA VAL A 53 2.00 8.68 -4.60
C VAL A 53 1.92 9.18 -6.05
N ASN A 54 2.99 9.01 -6.81
CA ASN A 54 3.05 9.30 -8.23
C ASN A 54 2.90 8.01 -9.04
N ALA A 55 2.72 8.12 -10.36
CA ALA A 55 2.51 6.95 -11.23
C ALA A 55 3.63 5.92 -11.10
N GLN A 56 4.89 6.38 -11.03
CA GLN A 56 6.05 5.50 -10.85
C GLN A 56 6.00 4.74 -9.52
N LEU A 57 5.64 5.39 -8.41
CA LEU A 57 5.51 4.72 -7.13
C LEU A 57 4.31 3.76 -7.11
N ALA A 58 3.20 4.14 -7.74
CA ALA A 58 2.03 3.28 -7.88
C ALA A 58 2.35 2.00 -8.66
N GLU A 59 3.13 2.09 -9.75
CA GLU A 59 3.62 0.93 -10.49
C GLU A 59 4.50 0.02 -9.63
N VAL A 60 5.44 0.59 -8.87
CA VAL A 60 6.30 -0.18 -7.96
C VAL A 60 5.47 -0.85 -6.87
N ILE A 61 4.48 -0.17 -6.30
CA ILE A 61 3.56 -0.77 -5.32
C ILE A 61 2.84 -1.98 -5.93
N LYS A 62 2.35 -1.84 -7.17
CA LYS A 62 1.68 -2.92 -7.89
C LYS A 62 2.59 -4.07 -8.30
N SER A 63 3.88 -3.83 -8.49
CA SER A 63 4.81 -4.91 -8.86
C SER A 63 5.19 -5.77 -7.66
N VAL A 64 5.10 -5.23 -6.45
CA VAL A 64 5.46 -5.91 -5.20
C VAL A 64 4.28 -6.65 -4.56
N LEU A 65 3.04 -6.14 -4.70
CA LEU A 65 1.81 -6.68 -4.10
C LEU A 65 1.03 -7.61 -5.05
#